data_AF-A0A261BFR4-F1
#
_entry.id   AF-A0A261BFR4-F1
#
_cell.length_a   1.000
_cell.length_b   1.000
_cell.length_c   1.000
_cell.angle_alpha   90.00
_cell.angle_beta   90.00
_cell.angle_gamma   90.00
#
_symmetry.space_group_name_H-M   'P 1'
#
loop_
_entity.id
_entity.type
_entity.pdbx_description
1 polymer ?
#
loop_
_entity_poly.entity_id
_entity_poly.type
_entity_poly.pdbx_seq_one_letter_code
_entity_poly.pdbx_strand_id
1 'polypeptide(L)'
;MSRGYYRPEEEIVQAKVLHRDPGIIEENYASKPPSRRSSSHTNPDSLINQKHAQPLPSPLHSPVRSVTGSTKFESPKMAPVRSNSRGSSTSSEDLSTRSVSVSVLKDSGTKVEIMLKAHGLKKKKSLLNSFVTVFKKPSQPSRLLANGKFTEFVLTEHSLRFLLEVKTDKKKKKGNGNRTDTFLCEVKRFPSDVNPDSAQFEVLEPASGEAFILLTLIKTGNLSTNWKEFLDSNGTIDHPFGIVLDIDGVLFRGRNLLPRVKEAFSLITDKKGNFVVPTVFLTNGTNSTEKIKAAQLSEQLGFRIPADHVLMSHSPLRMFTDLHDKQVLVVGQKNATSIAKGIGFKKVTTIDHLRKWFPHLDCTDFSRKLVNPKETEAARKRFRPIEAIVMLGEPLKWETSLQLMLDCVLTYGRMDTMVFPLIAGGLRPDHIPIVACNVDLVWMADVASQLPRIGHGVFIHVLDTLYEKLTGQHLKFTATLGKPTEVSYLHAAHRIQRLAKAMKLGDVKYLYVIGDNPMSDVLGARLFDRYLRHGGVGRFDHLDLEAFEGNDGEKPRVRTRNVVERCISILVETGVHQEHVHMNGVVKPISALIDNLSKGEQLLLNQPNFVEYDLHAAIRTILRRECYR
;
A
#
# COMPACT_ATOMS: atom_id res chain seq x y z
N MET A 1 59.18 -54.44 -14.25
CA MET A 1 58.18 -54.98 -13.32
C MET A 1 56.95 -54.07 -13.43
N SER A 2 56.07 -54.31 -14.39
CA SER A 2 54.81 -55.08 -14.27
C SER A 2 53.75 -54.34 -13.46
N ARG A 3 52.50 -54.13 -13.87
CA ARG A 3 51.71 -54.15 -15.12
C ARG A 3 50.25 -54.04 -14.63
N GLY A 4 49.38 -53.41 -15.41
CA GLY A 4 47.97 -53.85 -15.54
C GLY A 4 46.91 -52.86 -15.05
N TYR A 5 45.78 -52.59 -15.74
CA TYR A 5 45.41 -52.38 -17.14
C TYR A 5 43.87 -52.14 -17.13
N TYR A 6 43.37 -51.21 -17.98
CA TYR A 6 42.04 -51.15 -18.64
C TYR A 6 40.76 -51.08 -17.80
N ARG A 7 39.63 -50.51 -18.25
CA ARG A 7 39.16 -49.45 -19.19
C ARG A 7 37.61 -49.46 -19.04
N PRO A 8 36.89 -48.42 -19.47
CA PRO A 8 35.45 -48.23 -19.25
C PRO A 8 34.60 -48.81 -20.40
N GLU A 9 33.33 -49.07 -20.14
CA GLU A 9 32.31 -49.26 -21.19
C GLU A 9 31.32 -48.10 -21.21
N GLU A 10 31.14 -47.60 -22.43
CA GLU A 10 30.20 -46.59 -22.90
C GLU A 10 28.86 -47.25 -23.24
N GLU A 11 27.76 -46.48 -23.18
CA GLU A 11 26.79 -46.54 -24.28
C GLU A 11 26.14 -45.16 -24.49
N ILE A 12 26.34 -44.64 -25.71
CA ILE A 12 25.80 -43.42 -26.30
C ILE A 12 24.77 -43.87 -27.33
N VAL A 13 23.55 -43.28 -27.39
CA VAL A 13 22.91 -42.96 -28.68
C VAL A 13 22.00 -41.71 -28.60
N GLN A 14 22.57 -40.62 -29.11
CA GLN A 14 22.05 -39.64 -30.09
C GLN A 14 20.65 -39.01 -29.98
N ALA A 15 20.70 -37.67 -29.94
CA ALA A 15 19.66 -36.75 -30.38
C ALA A 15 19.46 -36.77 -31.90
N LYS A 16 18.22 -36.57 -32.34
CA LYS A 16 17.87 -36.20 -33.72
C LYS A 16 17.04 -34.92 -33.72
N VAL A 17 17.60 -33.89 -34.37
CA VAL A 17 16.98 -32.60 -34.70
C VAL A 17 16.10 -32.77 -35.94
N LEU A 18 14.93 -32.12 -35.99
CA LEU A 18 14.26 -31.75 -37.24
C LEU A 18 13.61 -30.36 -37.13
N HIS A 19 13.77 -29.58 -38.20
CA HIS A 19 13.41 -28.17 -38.37
C HIS A 19 11.92 -27.92 -38.71
N ARG A 20 11.43 -26.76 -38.23
CA ARG A 20 10.38 -25.79 -38.68
C ARG A 20 9.33 -26.09 -39.79
N ASP A 21 8.08 -25.72 -39.42
CA ASP A 21 6.98 -24.96 -40.10
C ASP A 21 6.29 -25.49 -41.38
N PRO A 22 5.09 -24.97 -41.77
CA PRO A 22 3.89 -24.50 -41.03
C PRO A 22 2.54 -25.00 -41.64
N GLY A 23 1.41 -24.88 -40.93
CA GLY A 23 0.09 -24.71 -41.57
C GLY A 23 -1.10 -25.58 -41.10
N ILE A 24 -2.20 -24.88 -40.78
CA ILE A 24 -3.56 -25.08 -41.31
C ILE A 24 -4.51 -26.14 -40.64
N ILE A 25 -5.50 -25.59 -39.90
CA ILE A 25 -6.98 -25.79 -39.96
C ILE A 25 -7.68 -26.97 -39.21
N GLU A 26 -8.67 -26.58 -38.37
CA GLU A 26 -9.97 -27.22 -37.98
C GLU A 26 -9.95 -28.59 -37.25
N GLU A 27 -10.94 -29.06 -36.47
CA GLU A 27 -12.24 -28.61 -35.93
C GLU A 27 -12.65 -29.60 -34.80
N ASN A 28 -13.54 -29.15 -33.91
CA ASN A 28 -14.64 -29.89 -33.25
C ASN A 28 -14.52 -31.40 -32.87
N TYR A 29 -14.81 -31.75 -31.61
CA TYR A 29 -16.13 -32.27 -31.19
C TYR A 29 -16.19 -32.73 -29.73
N ALA A 30 -17.37 -32.54 -29.15
CA ALA A 30 -17.80 -32.87 -27.80
C ALA A 30 -17.94 -34.37 -27.51
N SER A 31 -17.95 -34.74 -26.22
CA SER A 31 -18.66 -35.94 -25.75
C SER A 31 -19.22 -35.78 -24.33
N LYS A 32 -20.49 -36.19 -24.19
CA LYS A 32 -21.39 -36.18 -23.02
C LYS A 32 -21.31 -37.53 -22.26
N PRO A 33 -21.94 -37.65 -21.05
CA PRO A 33 -21.66 -38.68 -20.04
C PRO A 33 -22.58 -39.92 -20.10
N PRO A 34 -22.34 -40.98 -19.30
CA PRO A 34 -23.22 -42.15 -19.26
C PRO A 34 -24.26 -42.12 -18.13
N SER A 35 -25.31 -42.92 -18.34
CA SER A 35 -26.58 -42.98 -17.63
C SER A 35 -26.77 -44.22 -16.74
N ARG A 36 -27.74 -44.07 -15.83
CA ARG A 36 -28.38 -44.95 -14.83
C ARG A 36 -28.50 -46.47 -15.08
N ARG A 37 -28.58 -47.21 -13.96
CA ARG A 37 -29.59 -48.27 -13.71
C ARG A 37 -30.07 -48.30 -12.24
N SER A 38 -31.28 -48.82 -12.07
CA SER A 38 -32.25 -48.68 -10.98
C SER A 38 -32.34 -49.87 -10.02
N SER A 39 -32.82 -49.65 -8.80
CA SER A 39 -33.83 -50.53 -8.15
C SER A 39 -34.55 -49.80 -7.01
N SER A 40 -35.75 -50.29 -6.73
CA SER A 40 -36.92 -49.69 -6.08
C SER A 40 -37.08 -50.08 -4.60
N HIS A 41 -37.64 -49.19 -3.76
CA HIS A 41 -38.73 -49.52 -2.82
C HIS A 41 -39.48 -48.26 -2.33
N THR A 42 -40.81 -48.40 -2.37
CA THR A 42 -41.98 -47.66 -1.84
C THR A 42 -41.94 -47.40 -0.32
N ASN A 43 -42.64 -46.46 0.36
CA ASN A 43 -43.54 -45.30 0.11
C ASN A 43 -43.77 -44.63 1.51
N PRO A 44 -44.79 -43.77 1.76
CA PRO A 44 -44.72 -42.31 1.91
C PRO A 44 -44.95 -41.77 3.36
N ASP A 45 -44.69 -40.48 3.60
CA ASP A 45 -45.69 -39.58 4.23
C ASP A 45 -45.24 -38.12 4.39
N SER A 46 -46.25 -37.24 4.25
CA SER A 46 -46.40 -35.86 4.72
C SER A 46 -45.80 -34.69 3.91
N LEU A 47 -46.73 -33.99 3.26
CA LEU A 47 -46.70 -32.58 2.86
C LEU A 47 -46.43 -31.66 4.07
N ILE A 48 -45.82 -30.48 3.82
CA ILE A 48 -46.36 -29.12 4.13
C ILE A 48 -45.25 -28.03 4.18
N ASN A 49 -45.56 -26.91 3.50
CA ASN A 49 -45.10 -25.51 3.65
C ASN A 49 -43.69 -25.05 3.22
N GLN A 50 -43.71 -24.34 2.07
CA GLN A 50 -42.99 -23.09 1.90
C GLN A 50 -43.54 -22.01 2.86
N LYS A 51 -42.67 -21.36 3.65
CA LYS A 51 -42.75 -19.94 4.04
C LYS A 51 -41.51 -19.51 4.85
N HIS A 52 -40.95 -18.36 4.46
CA HIS A 52 -40.01 -17.49 5.19
C HIS A 52 -38.66 -18.08 5.67
N ALA A 53 -37.61 -17.89 4.87
CA ALA A 53 -36.24 -17.83 5.39
C ALA A 53 -35.96 -16.41 5.89
N GLN A 54 -35.94 -16.24 7.21
CA GLN A 54 -35.38 -15.07 7.88
C GLN A 54 -33.84 -15.05 7.73
N PRO A 55 -33.19 -13.87 7.67
CA PRO A 55 -31.75 -13.79 7.74
C PRO A 55 -31.25 -14.14 9.16
N LEU A 56 -30.24 -14.99 9.24
CA LEU A 56 -29.53 -15.36 10.46
C LEU A 56 -28.78 -14.15 11.07
N PRO A 57 -28.66 -14.09 12.41
CA PRO A 57 -28.25 -12.89 13.14
C PRO A 57 -26.74 -12.63 13.12
N SER A 58 -26.40 -11.33 13.10
CA SER A 58 -25.05 -10.79 13.27
C SER A 58 -24.49 -11.04 14.68
N PRO A 59 -23.18 -11.27 14.88
CA PRO A 59 -22.62 -11.39 16.22
C PRO A 59 -22.39 -10.01 16.88
N LEU A 60 -23.28 -9.71 17.82
CA LEU A 60 -23.08 -9.15 19.18
C LEU A 60 -22.31 -7.81 19.37
N HIS A 61 -23.10 -6.79 19.72
CA HIS A 61 -22.72 -5.63 20.53
C HIS A 61 -22.39 -6.02 21.98
N SER A 62 -21.41 -5.33 22.59
CA SER A 62 -21.24 -5.27 24.05
C SER A 62 -21.87 -3.98 24.61
N PRO A 63 -22.44 -4.00 25.84
CA PRO A 63 -23.16 -2.86 26.40
C PRO A 63 -22.21 -1.95 27.22
N VAL A 64 -22.19 -0.66 26.92
CA VAL A 64 -21.59 0.35 27.81
C VAL A 64 -22.73 1.06 28.55
N ARG A 65 -22.75 0.87 29.87
CA ARG A 65 -23.59 1.60 30.82
C ARG A 65 -23.32 3.10 30.73
N SER A 66 -24.35 3.87 30.44
CA SER A 66 -24.37 5.32 30.61
C SER A 66 -24.50 5.67 32.09
N VAL A 67 -23.46 6.30 32.66
CA VAL A 67 -23.57 7.03 33.91
C VAL A 67 -23.62 8.51 33.54
N THR A 68 -24.79 9.10 33.70
CA THR A 68 -25.05 10.53 33.60
C THR A 68 -24.53 11.22 34.86
N GLY A 69 -23.39 11.90 34.73
CA GLY A 69 -22.83 12.78 35.76
C GLY A 69 -22.63 14.18 35.19
N SER A 70 -23.61 15.06 35.43
CA SER A 70 -23.56 16.48 35.12
C SER A 70 -22.51 17.19 35.99
N THR A 71 -21.46 17.76 35.39
CA THR A 71 -20.71 18.86 36.01
C THR A 71 -20.36 19.90 34.95
N LYS A 72 -20.93 21.10 35.14
CA LYS A 72 -20.54 22.34 34.46
C LYS A 72 -19.10 22.67 34.89
N PHE A 73 -18.22 22.96 33.93
CA PHE A 73 -17.01 23.73 34.20
C PHE A 73 -16.84 24.83 33.16
N GLU A 74 -16.67 26.03 33.70
CA GLU A 74 -16.57 27.31 33.04
C GLU A 74 -15.28 27.44 32.21
N SER A 75 -15.37 28.17 31.11
CA SER A 75 -14.24 28.53 30.25
C SER A 75 -13.62 29.86 30.74
N PRO A 76 -12.30 29.94 31.02
CA PRO A 76 -11.66 31.23 31.18
C PRO A 76 -11.15 31.76 29.83
N LYS A 77 -11.60 32.97 29.50
CA LYS A 77 -11.07 33.82 28.43
C LYS A 77 -9.60 34.16 28.73
N MET A 78 -8.72 34.02 27.73
CA MET A 78 -7.39 34.65 27.75
C MET A 78 -7.18 35.55 26.54
N ALA A 79 -6.79 36.78 26.84
CA ALA A 79 -6.49 37.87 25.92
C ALA A 79 -5.15 37.67 25.18
N PRO A 80 -4.93 38.29 24.01
CA PRO A 80 -3.73 38.10 23.22
C PRO A 80 -2.55 38.91 23.78
N VAL A 81 -1.45 38.22 24.07
CA VAL A 81 -0.15 38.84 24.41
C VAL A 81 0.55 39.27 23.11
N ARG A 82 0.80 40.58 22.98
CA ARG A 82 1.69 41.17 21.98
C ARG A 82 3.16 40.94 22.39
N SER A 83 3.95 40.28 21.55
CA SER A 83 5.41 40.29 21.64
C SER A 83 6.01 41.00 20.42
N ASN A 84 6.53 42.20 20.66
CA ASN A 84 7.44 42.91 19.75
C ASN A 84 8.83 42.29 19.88
N SER A 85 9.42 41.82 18.78
CA SER A 85 10.87 41.62 18.68
C SER A 85 11.37 42.14 17.34
N ARG A 86 11.94 43.35 17.37
CA ARG A 86 12.80 43.89 16.30
C ARG A 86 14.15 43.17 16.39
N GLY A 87 14.47 42.38 15.38
CA GLY A 87 15.83 41.87 15.13
C GLY A 87 16.24 42.25 13.72
N SER A 88 17.19 43.17 13.58
CA SER A 88 17.81 43.52 12.31
C SER A 88 18.88 42.48 11.96
N SER A 89 18.74 41.81 10.83
CA SER A 89 19.85 41.09 10.20
C SER A 89 19.84 41.39 8.70
N THR A 90 20.75 42.28 8.31
CA THR A 90 21.16 42.50 6.93
C THR A 90 21.92 41.26 6.42
N SER A 91 21.31 40.51 5.50
CA SER A 91 21.98 39.47 4.72
C SER A 91 21.80 39.73 3.23
N SER A 92 22.91 39.67 2.50
CA SER A 92 23.06 39.75 1.06
C SER A 92 22.05 38.86 0.31
N GLU A 93 21.18 39.48 -0.51
CA GLU A 93 20.19 38.77 -1.34
C GLU A 93 20.85 38.18 -2.60
N ASP A 94 20.94 36.86 -2.63
CA ASP A 94 21.21 36.04 -3.82
C ASP A 94 20.08 36.16 -4.86
N LEU A 95 20.44 35.93 -6.14
CA LEU A 95 19.54 35.84 -7.31
C LEU A 95 18.64 34.57 -7.26
N SER A 96 17.77 34.46 -6.26
CA SER A 96 16.87 33.32 -6.11
C SER A 96 15.58 33.48 -6.92
N THR A 97 15.24 32.49 -7.75
CA THR A 97 13.91 32.35 -8.37
C THR A 97 12.82 32.28 -7.29
N ARG A 98 11.81 33.14 -7.37
CA ARG A 98 10.68 33.24 -6.43
C ARG A 98 9.47 32.44 -6.94
N SER A 99 8.50 32.09 -6.10
CA SER A 99 7.28 31.40 -6.55
C SER A 99 6.13 32.36 -6.84
N VAL A 100 5.29 32.01 -7.81
CA VAL A 100 3.99 32.65 -8.04
C VAL A 100 2.96 32.05 -7.10
N SER A 101 2.19 32.90 -6.40
CA SER A 101 1.05 32.43 -5.61
C SER A 101 -0.14 32.16 -6.53
N VAL A 102 -0.71 30.96 -6.41
CA VAL A 102 -1.86 30.50 -7.18
C VAL A 102 -3.08 30.44 -6.27
N SER A 103 -4.21 30.96 -6.72
CA SER A 103 -5.47 30.94 -5.98
C SER A 103 -6.65 30.81 -6.93
N VAL A 104 -7.78 30.25 -6.47
CA VAL A 104 -8.98 30.10 -7.30
C VAL A 104 -10.01 31.14 -6.86
N LEU A 105 -10.35 32.07 -7.75
CA LEU A 105 -11.37 33.09 -7.47
C LEU A 105 -12.77 32.49 -7.60
N LYS A 106 -13.00 31.71 -8.66
CA LYS A 106 -14.31 31.16 -9.02
C LYS A 106 -14.16 29.86 -9.81
N ASP A 107 -15.04 28.90 -9.54
CA ASP A 107 -15.29 27.72 -10.37
C ASP A 107 -16.81 27.57 -10.52
N SER A 108 -17.30 27.57 -11.76
CA SER A 108 -18.73 27.40 -12.08
C SER A 108 -19.07 25.98 -12.57
N GLY A 109 -18.18 25.01 -12.37
CA GLY A 109 -18.27 23.65 -12.87
C GLY A 109 -17.66 23.50 -14.26
N THR A 110 -18.02 24.37 -15.20
CA THR A 110 -17.52 24.37 -16.59
C THR A 110 -16.40 25.36 -16.86
N LYS A 111 -16.22 26.35 -15.99
CA LYS A 111 -15.24 27.44 -16.14
C LYS A 111 -14.56 27.69 -14.81
N VAL A 112 -13.25 27.83 -14.82
CA VAL A 112 -12.44 28.15 -13.63
C VAL A 112 -11.63 29.43 -13.87
N GLU A 113 -11.53 30.24 -12.81
CA GLU A 113 -10.83 31.53 -12.78
C GLU A 113 -9.76 31.48 -11.69
N ILE A 114 -8.50 31.52 -12.12
CA ILE A 114 -7.31 31.34 -11.29
C ILE A 114 -6.56 32.68 -11.22
N MET A 115 -6.28 33.13 -10.01
CA MET A 115 -5.47 34.31 -9.74
C MET A 115 -4.01 33.90 -9.47
N LEU A 116 -3.11 34.48 -10.25
CA LEU A 116 -1.66 34.29 -10.20
C LEU A 116 -1.00 35.59 -9.73
N LYS A 117 -0.37 35.56 -8.55
CA LYS A 117 0.28 36.73 -7.92
C LYS A 117 1.79 36.60 -7.94
N ALA A 118 2.46 37.59 -8.52
CA ALA A 118 3.90 37.77 -8.48
C ALA A 118 4.21 39.18 -7.93
N HIS A 119 5.16 39.29 -7.00
CA HIS A 119 5.46 40.55 -6.36
C HIS A 119 6.01 41.59 -7.35
N GLY A 120 5.54 42.83 -7.24
CA GLY A 120 6.00 43.96 -8.05
C GLY A 120 5.42 44.01 -9.46
N LEU A 121 4.45 43.15 -9.79
CA LEU A 121 3.76 43.16 -11.07
C LEU A 121 2.97 44.46 -11.27
N LYS A 122 3.08 45.08 -12.44
CA LYS A 122 2.34 46.30 -12.81
C LYS A 122 1.53 46.06 -14.09
N LYS A 123 0.29 46.55 -14.13
CA LYS A 123 -0.56 46.51 -15.31
C LYS A 123 -0.06 47.50 -16.36
N LYS A 124 -0.07 47.12 -17.63
CA LYS A 124 0.21 48.05 -18.73
C LYS A 124 -0.95 49.04 -18.88
N LYS A 125 -0.70 50.33 -18.64
CA LYS A 125 -1.68 51.40 -18.87
C LYS A 125 -1.83 51.64 -20.37
N SER A 126 -3.03 51.45 -20.92
CA SER A 126 -3.38 51.88 -22.27
C SER A 126 -3.67 53.38 -22.27
N LEU A 127 -3.31 54.10 -23.34
CA LEU A 127 -3.56 55.54 -23.51
C LEU A 127 -5.04 55.88 -23.76
N LEU A 128 -5.93 54.87 -23.79
CA LEU A 128 -7.38 55.03 -23.84
C LEU A 128 -7.98 54.51 -22.54
N ASN A 129 -8.76 55.37 -21.87
CA ASN A 129 -9.41 55.08 -20.59
C ASN A 129 -10.22 53.79 -20.66
N SER A 130 -9.96 52.89 -19.70
CA SER A 130 -10.82 51.76 -19.32
C SER A 130 -11.19 50.77 -20.43
N PHE A 131 -10.25 49.89 -20.82
CA PHE A 131 -10.65 48.58 -21.35
C PHE A 131 -9.77 47.47 -20.80
N VAL A 132 -10.43 46.43 -20.29
CA VAL A 132 -9.86 45.14 -19.96
C VAL A 132 -9.26 44.55 -21.25
N THR A 133 -7.94 44.40 -21.31
CA THR A 133 -7.28 43.71 -22.42
C THR A 133 -7.33 42.21 -22.18
N VAL A 134 -8.31 41.53 -22.78
CA VAL A 134 -8.41 40.07 -22.80
C VAL A 134 -7.64 39.52 -24.00
N PHE A 135 -6.79 38.51 -23.78
CA PHE A 135 -6.10 37.81 -24.86
C PHE A 135 -6.45 36.32 -24.87
N LYS A 136 -6.68 35.75 -26.07
CA LYS A 136 -7.12 34.36 -26.29
C LYS A 136 -5.99 33.39 -26.71
N LYS A 137 -4.71 33.78 -26.62
CA LYS A 137 -3.61 32.91 -27.02
C LYS A 137 -2.60 32.69 -25.89
N PRO A 138 -2.26 31.42 -25.55
CA PRO A 138 -1.37 31.09 -24.43
C PRO A 138 0.03 31.72 -24.52
N SER A 139 0.51 31.99 -25.74
CA SER A 139 1.91 32.38 -25.99
C SER A 139 2.24 33.87 -25.81
N GLN A 140 1.29 34.75 -25.49
CA GLN A 140 1.54 36.21 -25.42
C GLN A 140 1.04 37.00 -24.17
N PRO A 141 0.91 36.43 -22.96
CA PRO A 141 0.44 37.16 -21.78
C PRO A 141 1.37 38.33 -21.36
N SER A 142 2.64 38.31 -21.77
CA SER A 142 3.61 39.40 -21.53
C SER A 142 3.13 40.78 -22.02
N ARG A 143 2.27 40.84 -23.05
CA ARG A 143 1.78 42.12 -23.59
C ARG A 143 0.87 42.88 -22.63
N LEU A 144 0.30 42.20 -21.63
CA LEU A 144 -0.60 42.77 -20.62
C LEU A 144 0.16 43.45 -19.47
N LEU A 145 1.45 43.20 -19.35
CA LEU A 145 2.29 43.63 -18.24
C LEU A 145 3.12 44.86 -18.63
N ALA A 146 3.22 45.84 -17.73
CA ALA A 146 4.07 47.01 -17.94
C ALA A 146 5.55 46.69 -17.73
N ASN A 147 5.83 45.76 -16.83
CA ASN A 147 7.17 45.48 -16.32
C ASN A 147 7.47 43.98 -16.20
N GLY A 148 6.63 43.12 -16.79
CA GLY A 148 6.77 41.67 -16.72
C GLY A 148 6.93 41.02 -18.09
N LYS A 149 7.73 39.96 -18.17
CA LYS A 149 7.92 39.15 -19.38
C LYS A 149 7.92 37.67 -19.01
N PHE A 150 7.03 36.91 -19.63
CA PHE A 150 7.10 35.46 -19.60
C PHE A 150 8.25 34.99 -20.50
N THR A 151 9.21 34.28 -19.93
CA THR A 151 10.37 33.71 -20.65
C THR A 151 10.19 32.23 -20.99
N GLU A 152 9.35 31.54 -20.22
CA GLU A 152 8.83 30.20 -20.49
C GLU A 152 7.32 30.25 -20.24
N PHE A 153 6.52 29.61 -21.08
CA PHE A 153 5.09 29.46 -20.83
C PHE A 153 4.59 28.19 -21.51
N VAL A 154 4.07 27.26 -20.70
CA VAL A 154 3.50 25.99 -21.13
C VAL A 154 2.18 25.81 -20.39
N LEU A 155 1.09 25.74 -21.15
CA LEU A 155 -0.24 25.36 -20.67
C LEU A 155 -0.69 24.15 -21.47
N THR A 156 -1.01 23.07 -20.77
CA THR A 156 -1.55 21.84 -21.38
C THR A 156 -2.99 21.63 -20.92
N GLU A 157 -3.63 20.54 -21.34
CA GLU A 157 -4.93 20.13 -20.82
C GLU A 157 -4.92 19.91 -19.29
N HIS A 158 -3.72 19.74 -18.72
CA HIS A 158 -3.56 19.19 -17.38
C HIS A 158 -2.60 19.98 -16.51
N SER A 159 -1.80 20.90 -17.03
CA SER A 159 -0.72 21.55 -16.26
C SER A 159 -0.47 22.98 -16.71
N LEU A 160 0.10 23.78 -15.81
CA LEU A 160 0.54 25.15 -16.08
C LEU A 160 1.94 25.36 -15.53
N ARG A 161 2.88 25.70 -16.41
CA ARG A 161 4.23 26.07 -16.03
C ARG A 161 4.66 27.34 -16.75
N PHE A 162 5.24 28.28 -16.00
CA PHE A 162 5.85 29.45 -16.61
C PHE A 162 6.94 30.08 -15.75
N LEU A 163 7.88 30.74 -16.42
CA LEU A 163 8.85 31.65 -15.83
C LEU A 163 8.47 33.09 -16.19
N LEU A 164 8.35 33.94 -15.18
CA LEU A 164 7.97 35.34 -15.30
C LEU A 164 9.07 36.23 -14.73
N GLU A 165 9.73 36.99 -15.58
CA GLU A 165 10.68 38.03 -15.18
C GLU A 165 9.93 39.34 -14.91
N VAL A 166 10.10 39.93 -13.74
CA VAL A 166 9.49 41.21 -13.35
C VAL A 166 10.58 42.23 -13.03
N LYS A 167 10.57 43.35 -13.76
CA LYS A 167 11.45 44.49 -13.53
C LYS A 167 10.87 45.39 -12.44
N THR A 168 11.58 45.54 -11.32
CA THR A 168 11.16 46.39 -10.21
C THR A 168 12.13 47.56 -10.02
N ASP A 169 11.58 48.74 -9.72
CA ASP A 169 12.36 49.93 -9.41
C ASP A 169 12.76 49.89 -7.92
N LYS A 170 14.06 50.03 -7.59
CA LYS A 170 14.46 50.21 -6.19
C LYS A 170 13.91 51.52 -5.66
N LYS A 171 13.27 51.49 -4.48
CA LYS A 171 13.05 52.72 -3.68
C LYS A 171 14.40 53.40 -3.46
N LYS A 172 14.50 54.67 -3.85
CA LYS A 172 15.68 55.57 -3.78
C LYS A 172 16.60 55.31 -2.58
N LYS A 173 17.58 54.43 -2.72
CA LYS A 173 18.84 54.44 -1.97
C LYS A 173 19.96 54.04 -2.93
N LYS A 174 20.87 55.01 -3.16
CA LYS A 174 22.05 55.03 -4.03
C LYS A 174 22.42 53.68 -4.68
N GLY A 175 22.21 53.60 -6.00
CA GLY A 175 22.59 52.48 -6.86
C GLY A 175 21.56 52.31 -7.98
N ASN A 176 21.76 53.01 -9.09
CA ASN A 176 20.82 53.05 -10.21
C ASN A 176 20.95 51.76 -11.04
N GLY A 177 20.10 50.77 -10.76
CA GLY A 177 20.01 49.54 -11.54
C GLY A 177 18.62 48.93 -11.42
N ASN A 178 17.95 48.72 -12.56
CA ASN A 178 16.70 47.97 -12.62
C ASN A 178 16.97 46.54 -12.16
N ARG A 179 16.25 46.07 -11.13
CA ARG A 179 16.35 44.67 -10.69
C ARG A 179 15.30 43.85 -11.43
N THR A 180 15.73 42.76 -12.04
CA THR A 180 14.82 41.76 -12.62
C THR A 180 14.71 40.60 -11.63
N ASP A 181 13.51 40.36 -11.11
CA ASP A 181 13.21 39.18 -10.30
C ASP A 181 12.54 38.12 -11.18
N THR A 182 12.98 36.86 -11.09
CA THR A 182 12.37 35.74 -11.83
C THR A 182 11.42 34.97 -10.92
N PHE A 183 10.19 34.76 -11.38
CA PHE A 183 9.15 34.01 -10.70
C PHE A 183 8.81 32.73 -11.46
N LEU A 184 8.68 31.61 -10.74
CA LEU A 184 8.23 30.33 -11.27
C LEU A 184 6.79 30.07 -10.81
N CYS A 185 5.91 29.79 -11.75
CA CYS A 185 4.64 29.11 -11.49
C CYS A 185 4.74 27.68 -12.01
N GLU A 186 4.41 26.71 -11.18
CA GLU A 186 4.34 25.30 -11.56
C GLU A 186 3.11 24.67 -10.90
N VAL A 187 2.13 24.36 -11.72
CA VAL A 187 0.99 23.48 -11.43
C VAL A 187 1.21 22.26 -12.31
N LYS A 188 1.64 21.17 -11.68
CA LYS A 188 1.97 19.91 -12.34
C LYS A 188 0.73 19.18 -12.84
N ARG A 189 -0.38 19.25 -12.10
CA ARG A 189 -1.64 18.62 -12.51
C ARG A 189 -2.85 19.39 -12.00
N PHE A 190 -3.69 19.93 -12.86
CA PHE A 190 -4.94 20.54 -12.46
C PHE A 190 -5.90 19.53 -11.80
N PRO A 191 -6.83 19.98 -10.94
CA PRO A 191 -7.83 19.12 -10.31
C PRO A 191 -8.79 18.49 -11.32
N SER A 192 -8.90 19.08 -12.51
CA SER A 192 -9.66 18.55 -13.64
C SER A 192 -9.02 18.97 -14.96
N ASP A 193 -9.40 18.30 -16.04
CA ASP A 193 -8.91 18.63 -17.38
C ASP A 193 -9.50 19.95 -17.87
N VAL A 194 -8.73 20.70 -18.65
CA VAL A 194 -9.10 22.00 -19.22
C VAL A 194 -8.81 22.06 -20.71
N ASN A 195 -9.55 22.86 -21.46
CA ASN A 195 -9.18 23.20 -22.83
C ASN A 195 -8.08 24.29 -22.80
N PRO A 196 -6.81 24.01 -23.16
CA PRO A 196 -5.76 25.02 -23.14
C PRO A 196 -6.02 26.18 -24.12
N ASP A 197 -6.73 25.94 -25.23
CA ASP A 197 -7.09 26.96 -26.21
C ASP A 197 -8.20 27.91 -25.72
N SER A 198 -8.86 27.55 -24.61
CA SER A 198 -9.84 28.41 -23.96
C SER A 198 -9.23 29.48 -23.05
N ALA A 199 -7.91 29.44 -22.85
CA ALA A 199 -7.21 30.30 -21.91
C ALA A 199 -7.43 31.79 -22.21
N GLN A 200 -7.98 32.50 -21.23
CA GLN A 200 -8.10 33.96 -21.26
C GLN A 200 -7.28 34.57 -20.13
N PHE A 201 -6.43 35.52 -20.49
CA PHE A 201 -5.62 36.26 -19.54
C PHE A 201 -6.14 37.68 -19.38
N GLU A 202 -6.26 38.09 -18.14
CA GLU A 202 -6.53 39.47 -17.75
C GLU A 202 -5.54 39.90 -16.66
N VAL A 203 -5.13 41.17 -16.66
CA VAL A 203 -4.33 41.74 -15.57
C VAL A 203 -5.18 42.75 -14.82
N LEU A 204 -5.37 42.48 -13.53
CA LEU A 204 -6.16 43.30 -12.62
C LEU A 204 -5.23 43.99 -11.63
N GLU A 205 -5.47 45.28 -11.40
CA GLU A 205 -4.71 46.10 -10.45
C GLU A 205 -5.71 46.75 -9.47
N PRO A 206 -5.96 46.10 -8.31
CA PRO A 206 -6.82 46.66 -7.28
C PRO A 206 -6.21 47.92 -6.64
N ALA A 207 -7.02 48.71 -5.95
CA ALA A 207 -6.58 49.94 -5.28
C ALA A 207 -5.43 49.72 -4.26
N SER A 208 -5.22 48.49 -3.80
CA SER A 208 -4.09 48.08 -2.96
C SER A 208 -2.72 48.10 -3.67
N GLY A 209 -2.68 48.24 -5.00
CA GLY A 209 -1.50 48.60 -5.79
C GLY A 209 -0.67 47.45 -6.36
N GLU A 210 -0.95 46.19 -6.02
CA GLU A 210 -0.26 45.04 -6.63
C GLU A 210 -1.13 44.39 -7.71
N ALA A 211 -0.63 44.38 -8.95
CA ALA A 211 -1.33 43.71 -10.03
C ALA A 211 -1.23 42.19 -9.92
N PHE A 212 -2.22 41.49 -10.43
CA PHE A 212 -2.23 40.04 -10.55
C PHE A 212 -2.77 39.61 -11.91
N ILE A 213 -2.45 38.38 -12.29
CA ILE A 213 -2.89 37.79 -13.55
C ILE A 213 -4.07 36.87 -13.25
N LEU A 214 -5.20 37.15 -13.87
CA LEU A 214 -6.36 36.29 -13.89
C LEU A 214 -6.28 35.39 -15.11
N LEU A 215 -6.15 34.09 -14.89
CA LEU A 215 -6.21 33.05 -15.91
C LEU A 215 -7.58 32.37 -15.83
N THR A 216 -8.33 32.47 -16.90
CA THR A 216 -9.62 31.79 -17.07
C THR A 216 -9.46 30.59 -17.98
N LEU A 217 -10.01 29.43 -17.59
CA LEU A 217 -9.98 28.18 -18.35
C LEU A 217 -11.38 27.53 -18.40
N ILE A 218 -11.70 26.85 -19.50
CA ILE A 218 -12.88 25.99 -19.63
C ILE A 218 -12.47 24.56 -19.27
N LYS A 219 -13.21 23.92 -18.36
CA LYS A 219 -13.01 22.53 -17.95
C LYS A 219 -13.57 21.59 -19.02
N THR A 220 -12.84 20.54 -19.35
CA THR A 220 -13.21 19.51 -20.33
C THR A 220 -13.51 18.16 -19.69
N GLY A 221 -12.95 17.90 -18.51
CA GLY A 221 -13.15 16.68 -17.73
C GLY A 221 -13.49 16.97 -16.27
N ASN A 222 -14.01 15.97 -15.55
CA ASN A 222 -14.28 16.01 -14.10
C ASN A 222 -14.95 17.33 -13.62
N LEU A 223 -16.04 17.72 -14.29
CA LEU A 223 -16.71 19.01 -14.10
C LEU A 223 -17.25 19.23 -12.68
N SER A 224 -17.54 18.14 -11.95
CA SER A 224 -18.03 18.16 -10.57
C SER A 224 -16.97 18.59 -9.54
N THR A 225 -15.68 18.48 -9.86
CA THR A 225 -14.62 18.88 -8.93
C THR A 225 -14.54 20.41 -8.88
N ASN A 226 -14.89 21.01 -7.75
CA ASN A 226 -14.76 22.46 -7.54
C ASN A 226 -13.31 22.82 -7.16
N TRP A 227 -12.61 23.57 -8.00
CA TRP A 227 -11.19 23.89 -7.81
C TRP A 227 -10.94 24.80 -6.59
N LYS A 228 -11.94 25.59 -6.17
CA LYS A 228 -11.82 26.45 -4.99
C LYS A 228 -11.88 25.63 -3.71
N GLU A 229 -12.87 24.74 -3.58
CA GLU A 229 -12.94 23.80 -2.46
C GLU A 229 -11.72 22.87 -2.42
N PHE A 230 -11.26 22.44 -3.60
CA PHE A 230 -10.04 21.66 -3.74
C PHE A 230 -8.84 22.43 -3.20
N LEU A 231 -8.62 23.68 -3.65
CA LEU A 231 -7.54 24.52 -3.15
C LEU A 231 -7.64 24.78 -1.65
N ASP A 232 -8.83 25.09 -1.13
CA ASP A 232 -9.06 25.40 0.28
C ASP A 232 -8.74 24.19 1.18
N SER A 233 -9.03 22.98 0.70
CA SER A 233 -8.74 21.73 1.41
C SER A 233 -7.27 21.32 1.30
N ASN A 234 -6.66 21.54 0.13
CA ASN A 234 -5.36 20.97 -0.24
C ASN A 234 -4.18 21.95 -0.14
N GLY A 235 -4.46 23.26 -0.04
CA GLY A 235 -3.45 24.33 -0.11
C GLY A 235 -2.82 24.51 -1.50
N THR A 236 -3.16 23.66 -2.48
CA THR A 236 -2.71 23.73 -3.88
C THR A 236 -3.82 23.24 -4.83
N ILE A 237 -3.74 23.64 -6.10
CA ILE A 237 -4.56 23.06 -7.18
C ILE A 237 -3.85 21.91 -7.92
N ASP A 238 -2.75 21.40 -7.37
CA ASP A 238 -2.13 20.18 -7.88
C ASP A 238 -2.92 18.93 -7.50
N HIS A 239 -3.13 18.01 -8.44
CA HIS A 239 -3.71 16.69 -8.23
C HIS A 239 -2.57 15.66 -8.02
N PRO A 240 -2.23 15.30 -6.77
CA PRO A 240 -1.21 14.32 -6.52
C PRO A 240 -1.74 12.88 -6.71
N PHE A 241 -0.81 11.97 -6.92
CA PHE A 241 -1.02 10.53 -6.92
C PHE A 241 -0.01 9.90 -5.96
N GLY A 242 -0.30 8.68 -5.51
CA GLY A 242 0.55 7.93 -4.60
C GLY A 242 1.08 6.65 -5.25
N ILE A 243 2.28 6.25 -4.86
CA ILE A 243 2.90 5.00 -5.33
C ILE A 243 3.08 4.04 -4.14
N VAL A 244 2.63 2.80 -4.30
CA VAL A 244 2.89 1.70 -3.38
C VAL A 244 3.81 0.72 -4.10
N LEU A 245 4.99 0.48 -3.56
CA LEU A 245 6.01 -0.40 -4.14
C LEU A 245 6.13 -1.67 -3.33
N ASP A 246 6.06 -2.83 -3.97
CA ASP A 246 6.71 -4.02 -3.41
C ASP A 246 8.24 -3.89 -3.47
N ILE A 247 8.93 -4.77 -2.75
CA ILE A 247 10.39 -4.73 -2.60
C ILE A 247 11.05 -5.88 -3.34
N ASP A 248 10.70 -7.12 -3.00
CA ASP A 248 11.33 -8.31 -3.54
C ASP A 248 10.75 -8.57 -4.94
N GLY A 249 11.60 -8.79 -5.94
CA GLY A 249 11.18 -8.90 -7.34
C GLY A 249 10.86 -7.58 -8.04
N VAL A 250 10.77 -6.45 -7.32
CA VAL A 250 10.55 -5.10 -7.90
C VAL A 250 11.78 -4.21 -7.79
N LEU A 251 12.37 -4.12 -6.59
CA LEU A 251 13.57 -3.33 -6.30
C LEU A 251 14.81 -4.21 -6.26
N PHE A 252 14.66 -5.39 -5.67
CA PHE A 252 15.77 -6.29 -5.39
C PHE A 252 15.47 -7.70 -5.83
N ARG A 253 16.53 -8.42 -6.19
CA ARG A 253 16.53 -9.88 -6.21
C ARG A 253 17.57 -10.35 -5.20
N GLY A 254 17.10 -10.70 -4.00
CA GLY A 254 17.94 -10.93 -2.84
C GLY A 254 18.58 -9.63 -2.36
N ARG A 255 19.92 -9.59 -2.36
CA ARG A 255 20.66 -8.37 -2.00
C ARG A 255 21.01 -7.49 -3.19
N ASN A 256 20.78 -7.98 -4.40
CA ASN A 256 21.16 -7.30 -5.63
C ASN A 256 20.06 -6.34 -6.06
N LEU A 257 20.44 -5.08 -6.26
CA LEU A 257 19.56 -4.07 -6.83
C LEU A 257 19.24 -4.42 -8.29
N LEU A 258 17.97 -4.43 -8.65
CA LEU A 258 17.55 -4.69 -10.02
C LEU A 258 18.00 -3.56 -10.97
N PRO A 259 18.17 -3.84 -12.27
CA PRO A 259 18.55 -2.83 -13.25
C PRO A 259 17.61 -1.61 -13.20
N ARG A 260 18.17 -0.42 -13.40
CA ARG A 260 17.43 0.85 -13.55
C ARG A 260 16.58 1.29 -12.35
N VAL A 261 16.62 0.60 -11.22
CA VAL A 261 15.88 1.03 -10.01
C VAL A 261 16.29 2.43 -9.57
N LYS A 262 17.59 2.77 -9.63
CA LYS A 262 18.06 4.13 -9.33
C LYS A 262 17.54 5.17 -10.33
N GLU A 263 17.49 4.83 -11.62
CA GLU A 263 16.88 5.70 -12.64
C GLU A 263 15.41 5.92 -12.34
N ALA A 264 14.69 4.86 -11.96
CA ALA A 264 13.27 4.91 -11.61
C ALA A 264 13.02 5.87 -10.43
N PHE A 265 13.81 5.77 -9.35
CA PHE A 265 13.70 6.71 -8.23
C PHE A 265 14.04 8.15 -8.62
N SER A 266 15.00 8.37 -9.52
CA SER A 266 15.34 9.73 -9.98
C SER A 266 14.17 10.47 -10.63
N LEU A 267 13.17 9.73 -11.15
CA LEU A 267 11.95 10.30 -11.72
C LEU A 267 10.98 10.82 -10.64
N ILE A 268 10.99 10.21 -9.45
CA ILE A 268 10.06 10.49 -8.35
C ILE A 268 10.73 11.10 -7.10
N THR A 269 12.02 11.42 -7.18
CA THR A 269 12.76 12.20 -6.17
C THR A 269 13.30 13.52 -6.74
N ASP A 270 13.74 14.41 -5.85
CA ASP A 270 14.55 15.58 -6.18
C ASP A 270 16.06 15.21 -6.26
N LYS A 271 16.91 16.20 -6.57
CA LYS A 271 18.37 16.02 -6.65
C LYS A 271 19.03 15.67 -5.29
N LYS A 272 18.33 15.86 -4.18
CA LYS A 272 18.79 15.54 -2.82
C LYS A 272 18.27 14.17 -2.35
N GLY A 273 17.50 13.46 -3.18
CA GLY A 273 16.90 12.18 -2.85
C GLY A 273 15.61 12.28 -2.01
N ASN A 274 15.02 13.47 -1.88
CA ASN A 274 13.71 13.59 -1.24
C ASN A 274 12.62 13.21 -2.24
N PHE A 275 11.64 12.42 -1.79
CA PHE A 275 10.48 12.09 -2.61
C PHE A 275 9.71 13.36 -3.02
N VAL A 276 9.34 13.46 -4.30
CA VAL A 276 8.43 14.48 -4.84
C VAL A 276 7.06 13.92 -5.19
N VAL A 277 6.91 12.59 -5.12
CA VAL A 277 5.65 11.85 -5.19
C VAL A 277 5.52 11.06 -3.88
N PRO A 278 4.38 11.11 -3.18
CA PRO A 278 4.13 10.28 -2.00
C PRO A 278 4.27 8.79 -2.33
N THR A 279 5.32 8.16 -1.79
CA THR A 279 5.66 6.77 -2.10
C THR A 279 5.84 5.98 -0.83
N VAL A 280 5.24 4.80 -0.74
CA VAL A 280 5.45 3.85 0.35
C VAL A 280 5.89 2.49 -0.18
N PHE A 281 6.62 1.75 0.64
CA PHE A 281 7.05 0.38 0.42
C PHE A 281 6.15 -0.56 1.21
N LEU A 282 5.43 -1.46 0.55
CA LEU A 282 4.53 -2.43 1.17
C LEU A 282 5.05 -3.85 0.93
N THR A 283 5.59 -4.47 1.96
CA THR A 283 6.23 -5.80 1.86
C THR A 283 5.57 -6.84 2.76
N ASN A 284 5.46 -8.06 2.26
CA ASN A 284 5.12 -9.25 3.04
C ASN A 284 6.32 -9.87 3.79
N GLY A 285 7.49 -9.24 3.70
CA GLY A 285 8.65 -9.61 4.49
C GLY A 285 8.41 -9.44 5.99
N THR A 286 8.84 -10.40 6.80
CA THR A 286 8.51 -10.46 8.24
C THR A 286 9.75 -10.59 9.14
N ASN A 287 10.93 -10.42 8.55
CA ASN A 287 12.24 -10.58 9.19
C ASN A 287 12.83 -9.28 9.78
N SER A 288 12.06 -8.18 9.84
CA SER A 288 12.54 -6.89 10.34
C SER A 288 11.39 -5.98 10.80
N THR A 289 11.75 -4.90 11.51
CA THR A 289 10.84 -3.78 11.81
C THR A 289 10.87 -2.74 10.69
N GLU A 290 9.88 -1.86 10.63
CA GLU A 290 9.81 -0.75 9.66
C GLU A 290 11.11 0.08 9.67
N LYS A 291 11.61 0.44 10.87
CA LYS A 291 12.88 1.19 11.03
C LYS A 291 14.09 0.45 10.48
N ILE A 292 14.22 -0.84 10.77
CA ILE A 292 15.35 -1.66 10.29
C ILE A 292 15.27 -1.81 8.77
N LYS A 293 14.09 -2.12 8.23
CA LYS A 293 13.90 -2.27 6.78
C LYS A 293 14.16 -0.97 6.04
N ALA A 294 13.71 0.17 6.57
CA ALA A 294 13.98 1.48 5.99
C ALA A 294 15.48 1.82 5.98
N ALA A 295 16.22 1.50 7.04
CA ALA A 295 17.68 1.67 7.07
C ALA A 295 18.37 0.78 6.02
N GLN A 296 17.97 -0.49 5.89
CA GLN A 296 18.48 -1.39 4.86
C GLN A 296 18.21 -0.87 3.45
N LEU A 297 16.97 -0.46 3.16
CA LEU A 297 16.62 0.15 1.87
C LEU A 297 17.45 1.41 1.60
N SER A 298 17.68 2.23 2.62
CA SER A 298 18.47 3.45 2.48
C SER A 298 19.91 3.17 2.05
N GLU A 299 20.54 2.19 2.71
CA GLU A 299 21.90 1.74 2.39
C GLU A 299 21.98 1.19 0.96
N GLN A 300 21.04 0.31 0.60
CA GLN A 300 21.05 -0.35 -0.70
C GLN A 300 20.73 0.59 -1.87
N LEU A 301 19.81 1.55 -1.67
CA LEU A 301 19.42 2.52 -2.70
C LEU A 301 20.41 3.70 -2.80
N GLY A 302 21.15 3.99 -1.73
CA GLY A 302 22.11 5.09 -1.68
C GLY A 302 21.49 6.47 -1.37
N PHE A 303 20.25 6.50 -0.89
CA PHE A 303 19.59 7.71 -0.39
C PHE A 303 18.66 7.37 0.77
N ARG A 304 18.32 8.36 1.59
CA ARG A 304 17.55 8.14 2.83
C ARG A 304 16.10 7.75 2.53
N ILE A 305 15.68 6.59 3.03
CA ILE A 305 14.30 6.15 3.15
C ILE A 305 13.86 6.31 4.62
N PRO A 306 12.94 7.24 4.94
CA PRO A 306 12.40 7.35 6.29
C PRO A 306 11.53 6.13 6.64
N ALA A 307 11.51 5.74 7.92
CA ALA A 307 10.71 4.60 8.40
C ALA A 307 9.21 4.76 8.10
N ASP A 308 8.70 5.99 8.08
CA ASP A 308 7.31 6.26 7.74
C ASP A 308 6.95 5.88 6.29
N HIS A 309 7.92 5.65 5.41
CA HIS A 309 7.67 5.16 4.06
C HIS A 309 7.54 3.63 3.99
N VAL A 310 7.83 2.88 5.06
CA VAL A 310 7.85 1.42 5.02
C VAL A 310 6.68 0.84 5.81
N LEU A 311 5.95 -0.09 5.20
CA LEU A 311 4.90 -0.89 5.80
C LEU A 311 5.29 -2.37 5.71
N MET A 312 5.40 -3.00 6.88
CA MET A 312 5.58 -4.44 7.00
C MET A 312 4.22 -5.12 7.12
N SER A 313 4.08 -6.37 6.71
CA SER A 313 2.79 -7.08 6.79
C SER A 313 2.26 -7.32 8.20
N HIS A 314 3.14 -7.32 9.20
CA HIS A 314 2.80 -7.44 10.62
C HIS A 314 2.42 -6.11 11.28
N SER A 315 2.60 -4.97 10.60
CA SER A 315 2.31 -3.63 11.18
C SER A 315 0.87 -3.46 11.68
N PRO A 316 -0.18 -3.99 10.99
CA PRO A 316 -1.56 -3.96 11.48
C PRO A 316 -1.79 -4.64 12.84
N LEU A 317 -0.89 -5.50 13.32
CA LEU A 317 -1.01 -6.14 14.63
C LEU A 317 -1.03 -5.14 15.80
N ARG A 318 -0.60 -3.88 15.58
CA ARG A 318 -0.74 -2.81 16.57
C ARG A 318 -2.19 -2.57 17.01
N MET A 319 -3.16 -2.83 16.14
CA MET A 319 -4.58 -2.68 16.45
C MET A 319 -5.15 -3.83 17.29
N PHE A 320 -4.47 -4.97 17.39
CA PHE A 320 -4.92 -6.18 18.08
C PHE A 320 -4.65 -6.10 19.60
N THR A 321 -5.04 -4.98 20.20
CA THR A 321 -4.76 -4.66 21.61
C THR A 321 -5.38 -5.67 22.58
N ASP A 322 -6.49 -6.30 22.19
CA ASP A 322 -7.14 -7.40 22.88
C ASP A 322 -6.29 -8.68 22.97
N LEU A 323 -5.29 -8.83 22.09
CA LEU A 323 -4.33 -9.94 22.11
C LEU A 323 -3.01 -9.59 22.80
N HIS A 324 -2.70 -8.31 23.03
CA HIS A 324 -1.37 -7.87 23.51
C HIS A 324 -1.05 -8.35 24.93
N ASP A 325 -2.07 -8.51 25.77
CA ASP A 325 -1.95 -8.99 27.16
C ASP A 325 -2.06 -10.52 27.32
N LYS A 326 -2.43 -11.23 26.25
CA LYS A 326 -2.60 -12.69 26.23
C LYS A 326 -1.27 -13.42 26.07
N GLN A 327 -1.22 -14.67 26.53
CA GLN A 327 -0.10 -15.58 26.26
C GLN A 327 -0.14 -16.01 24.78
N VAL A 328 0.72 -15.43 23.95
CA VAL A 328 0.70 -15.67 22.49
C VAL A 328 1.85 -16.57 22.05
N LEU A 329 1.54 -17.58 21.22
CA LEU A 329 2.55 -18.32 20.48
C LEU A 329 2.89 -17.53 19.20
N VAL A 330 4.09 -16.97 19.16
CA VAL A 330 4.59 -16.24 17.99
C VAL A 330 5.43 -17.19 17.13
N VAL A 331 5.04 -17.32 15.87
CA VAL A 331 5.67 -18.19 14.88
C VAL A 331 6.34 -17.33 13.81
N GLY A 332 7.61 -17.63 13.54
CA GLY A 332 8.42 -16.90 12.57
C GLY A 332 9.89 -17.22 12.76
N GLN A 333 10.76 -16.42 12.12
CA GLN A 333 12.21 -16.59 12.21
C GLN A 333 12.81 -15.93 13.48
N LYS A 334 14.15 -15.82 13.54
CA LYS A 334 14.91 -15.45 14.76
C LYS A 334 14.46 -14.17 15.45
N ASN A 335 13.96 -13.20 14.70
CA ASN A 335 13.58 -11.87 15.19
C ASN A 335 12.08 -11.76 15.54
N ALA A 336 11.32 -12.85 15.45
CA ALA A 336 9.88 -12.85 15.72
C ALA A 336 9.53 -12.31 17.12
N THR A 337 10.31 -12.69 18.14
CA THR A 337 10.11 -12.22 19.52
C THR A 337 10.28 -10.71 19.65
N SER A 338 11.31 -10.13 19.02
CA SER A 338 11.56 -8.68 19.12
C SER A 338 10.54 -7.87 18.33
N ILE A 339 10.09 -8.38 17.17
CA ILE A 339 8.97 -7.79 16.42
C ILE A 339 7.71 -7.78 17.28
N ALA A 340 7.29 -8.94 17.82
CA ALA A 340 6.05 -9.04 18.58
C ALA A 340 6.07 -8.11 19.81
N LYS A 341 7.18 -8.06 20.55
CA LYS A 341 7.33 -7.12 21.66
C LYS A 341 7.31 -5.66 21.21
N GLY A 342 7.94 -5.34 20.09
CA GLY A 342 7.94 -3.99 19.52
C GLY A 342 6.56 -3.53 19.02
N ILE A 343 5.68 -4.46 18.66
CA ILE A 343 4.28 -4.19 18.29
C ILE A 343 3.42 -3.92 19.53
N GLY A 344 3.66 -4.62 20.63
CA GLY A 344 2.92 -4.46 21.89
C GLY A 344 2.66 -5.74 22.68
N PHE A 345 2.96 -6.92 22.13
CA PHE A 345 2.72 -8.20 22.82
C PHE A 345 3.61 -8.36 24.04
N LYS A 346 3.00 -8.55 25.21
CA LYS A 346 3.70 -8.62 26.50
C LYS A 346 4.18 -10.02 26.85
N LYS A 347 3.40 -11.06 26.50
CA LYS A 347 3.66 -12.46 26.88
C LYS A 347 3.89 -13.33 25.63
N VAL A 348 5.14 -13.37 25.17
CA VAL A 348 5.52 -14.06 23.93
C VAL A 348 6.13 -15.44 24.22
N THR A 349 5.47 -16.49 23.72
CA THR A 349 5.99 -17.86 23.58
C THR A 349 6.48 -18.08 22.15
N THR A 350 7.52 -18.88 21.96
CA THR A 350 8.01 -19.29 20.63
C THR A 350 8.03 -20.81 20.53
N ILE A 351 8.21 -21.35 19.32
CA ILE A 351 8.41 -22.80 19.10
C ILE A 351 9.57 -23.33 19.95
N ASP A 352 10.68 -22.59 20.08
CA ASP A 352 11.81 -23.00 20.92
C ASP A 352 11.46 -23.06 22.42
N HIS A 353 10.54 -22.23 22.91
CA HIS A 353 10.03 -22.36 24.28
C HIS A 353 9.21 -23.65 24.44
N LEU A 354 8.30 -23.93 23.49
CA LEU A 354 7.51 -25.18 23.50
C LEU A 354 8.41 -26.42 23.47
N ARG A 355 9.46 -26.40 22.66
CA ARG A 355 10.46 -27.49 22.59
C ARG A 355 11.17 -27.73 23.90
N LYS A 356 11.51 -26.67 24.64
CA LYS A 356 12.15 -26.76 25.97
C LYS A 356 11.19 -27.26 27.04
N TRP A 357 9.93 -26.86 26.99
CA TRP A 357 8.90 -27.30 27.95
C TRP A 357 8.44 -28.72 27.67
N PHE A 358 8.31 -29.08 26.40
CA PHE A 358 7.74 -30.33 25.96
C PHE A 358 8.63 -31.08 24.95
N PRO A 359 9.89 -31.41 25.30
CA PRO A 359 10.82 -32.08 24.37
C PRO A 359 10.29 -33.42 23.85
N HIS A 360 9.49 -34.13 24.66
CA HIS A 360 8.80 -35.36 24.25
C HIS A 360 7.75 -35.20 23.13
N LEU A 361 7.25 -33.98 22.88
CA LEU A 361 6.29 -33.69 21.81
C LEU A 361 6.98 -33.33 20.49
N ASP A 362 8.24 -32.92 20.53
CA ASP A 362 9.09 -32.70 19.35
C ASP A 362 9.63 -34.07 18.84
N CYS A 363 8.71 -34.99 18.48
CA CYS A 363 9.04 -36.37 18.12
C CYS A 363 9.63 -36.51 16.71
N THR A 364 9.82 -35.40 15.98
CA THR A 364 10.40 -35.36 14.65
C THR A 364 11.94 -35.32 14.68
N ASP A 365 12.54 -35.03 15.83
CA ASP A 365 13.99 -35.12 16.05
C ASP A 365 14.29 -35.95 17.31
N PHE A 366 14.48 -37.25 17.11
CA PHE A 366 14.72 -38.23 18.17
C PHE A 366 15.99 -37.96 19.00
N SER A 367 16.96 -37.24 18.45
CA SER A 367 18.19 -36.86 19.19
C SER A 367 17.88 -35.95 20.38
N ARG A 368 16.72 -35.28 20.36
CA ARG A 368 16.28 -34.33 21.40
C ARG A 368 15.50 -34.98 22.54
N LYS A 369 15.29 -36.30 22.52
CA LYS A 369 14.68 -37.01 23.66
C LYS A 369 15.60 -37.09 24.88
N LEU A 370 16.90 -36.89 24.69
CA LEU A 370 17.95 -36.96 25.71
C LEU A 370 18.08 -35.64 26.52
N VAL A 371 16.96 -35.10 27.01
CA VAL A 371 16.98 -33.93 27.91
C VAL A 371 16.88 -34.41 29.36
N ASN A 372 17.64 -33.78 30.26
CA ASN A 372 17.58 -34.05 31.69
C ASN A 372 16.13 -33.92 32.19
N PRO A 373 15.52 -34.98 32.78
CA PRO A 373 14.13 -34.94 33.24
C PRO A 373 13.85 -33.83 34.25
N LYS A 374 14.81 -33.52 35.14
CA LYS A 374 14.67 -32.45 36.15
C LYS A 374 14.63 -31.07 35.52
N GLU A 375 15.46 -30.82 34.50
CA GLU A 375 15.46 -29.56 33.76
C GLU A 375 14.16 -29.38 32.97
N THR A 376 13.68 -30.47 32.37
CA THR A 376 12.41 -30.48 31.64
C THR A 376 11.22 -30.17 32.57
N GLU A 377 11.16 -30.81 33.74
CA GLU A 377 10.10 -30.56 34.74
C GLU A 377 10.14 -29.12 35.26
N ALA A 378 11.33 -28.60 35.58
CA ALA A 378 11.51 -27.23 36.00
C ALA A 378 11.08 -26.22 34.91
N ALA A 379 11.37 -26.53 33.64
CA ALA A 379 10.95 -25.71 32.51
C ALA A 379 9.42 -25.71 32.36
N ARG A 380 8.76 -26.87 32.49
CA ARG A 380 7.28 -26.99 32.40
C ARG A 380 6.53 -26.14 33.41
N LYS A 381 7.07 -25.91 34.62
CA LYS A 381 6.44 -25.03 35.63
C LYS A 381 6.25 -23.60 35.15
N ARG A 382 7.03 -23.16 34.15
CA ARG A 382 6.95 -21.83 33.53
C ARG A 382 5.92 -21.76 32.40
N PHE A 383 5.41 -22.89 31.93
CA PHE A 383 4.38 -22.93 30.90
C PHE A 383 3.09 -22.28 31.42
N ARG A 384 2.44 -21.56 30.52
CA ARG A 384 1.08 -21.04 30.67
C ARG A 384 0.33 -21.37 29.38
N PRO A 385 -0.96 -21.72 29.46
CA PRO A 385 -1.75 -22.05 28.27
C PRO A 385 -1.64 -20.96 27.21
N ILE A 386 -1.50 -21.37 25.95
CA ILE A 386 -1.48 -20.44 24.82
C ILE A 386 -2.91 -19.98 24.54
N GLU A 387 -3.09 -18.67 24.43
CA GLU A 387 -4.41 -18.05 24.25
C GLU A 387 -4.63 -17.56 22.81
N ALA A 388 -3.56 -17.39 22.02
CA ALA A 388 -3.63 -17.11 20.58
C ALA A 388 -2.31 -17.48 19.87
N ILE A 389 -2.38 -17.70 18.56
CA ILE A 389 -1.23 -17.93 17.69
C ILE A 389 -1.09 -16.74 16.74
N VAL A 390 0.11 -16.16 16.68
CA VAL A 390 0.46 -15.09 15.74
C VAL A 390 1.57 -15.60 14.82
N MET A 391 1.22 -15.86 13.57
CA MET A 391 2.13 -16.32 12.54
C MET A 391 2.67 -15.11 11.79
N LEU A 392 3.86 -14.66 12.17
CA LEU A 392 4.55 -13.57 11.48
C LEU A 392 5.07 -14.04 10.13
N GLY A 393 5.67 -15.22 10.04
CA GLY A 393 6.23 -15.77 8.80
C GLY A 393 6.61 -17.24 8.96
N GLU A 394 7.25 -17.79 7.93
CA GLU A 394 7.64 -19.20 7.93
C GLU A 394 8.68 -19.50 9.03
N PRO A 395 8.43 -20.51 9.88
CA PRO A 395 9.42 -20.94 10.86
C PRO A 395 10.50 -21.79 10.18
N LEU A 396 11.62 -21.98 10.88
CA LEU A 396 12.62 -23.00 10.54
C LEU A 396 12.17 -24.35 11.13
N LYS A 397 12.65 -25.46 10.57
CA LYS A 397 12.31 -26.83 11.05
C LYS A 397 10.80 -27.07 11.00
N TRP A 398 10.27 -27.17 9.79
CA TRP A 398 8.84 -27.27 9.54
C TRP A 398 8.24 -28.49 10.24
N GLU A 399 8.93 -29.61 10.26
CA GLU A 399 8.52 -30.84 10.94
C GLU A 399 8.21 -30.58 12.42
N THR A 400 9.14 -29.97 13.16
CA THR A 400 8.97 -29.61 14.57
C THR A 400 7.87 -28.56 14.76
N SER A 401 7.87 -27.53 13.90
CA SER A 401 6.92 -26.42 14.02
C SER A 401 5.49 -26.86 13.74
N LEU A 402 5.27 -27.68 12.70
CA LEU A 402 3.97 -28.24 12.36
C LEU A 402 3.44 -29.12 13.49
N GLN A 403 4.25 -30.04 14.01
CA GLN A 403 3.85 -30.92 15.11
C GLN A 403 3.40 -30.12 16.35
N LEU A 404 4.25 -29.21 16.83
CA LEU A 404 3.96 -28.46 18.05
C LEU A 404 2.83 -27.45 17.87
N MET A 405 2.66 -26.89 16.67
CA MET A 405 1.51 -26.03 16.37
C MET A 405 0.22 -26.83 16.33
N LEU A 406 0.20 -28.02 15.70
CA LEU A 406 -0.95 -28.91 15.72
C LEU A 406 -1.31 -29.29 17.17
N ASP A 407 -0.35 -29.70 17.98
CA ASP A 407 -0.57 -30.02 19.39
C ASP A 407 -1.17 -28.81 20.13
N CYS A 408 -0.64 -27.60 19.89
CA CYS A 408 -1.18 -26.37 20.50
C CYS A 408 -2.63 -26.10 20.09
N VAL A 409 -2.99 -26.26 18.81
CA VAL A 409 -4.34 -26.03 18.31
C VAL A 409 -5.31 -27.10 18.82
N LEU A 410 -4.91 -28.38 18.75
CA LEU A 410 -5.70 -29.53 19.16
C LEU A 410 -5.96 -29.57 20.67
N THR A 411 -5.06 -29.01 21.47
CA THR A 411 -5.20 -28.91 22.94
C THR A 411 -5.77 -27.57 23.41
N TYR A 412 -6.21 -26.69 22.50
CA TYR A 412 -6.73 -25.36 22.84
C TYR A 412 -5.73 -24.56 23.70
N GLY A 413 -4.45 -24.71 23.38
CA GLY A 413 -3.32 -24.10 24.06
C GLY A 413 -2.89 -24.78 25.37
N ARG A 414 -3.55 -25.86 25.82
CA ARG A 414 -3.26 -26.59 27.08
C ARG A 414 -2.38 -27.82 26.85
N MET A 415 -1.20 -27.58 26.27
CA MET A 415 -0.23 -28.64 25.90
C MET A 415 0.34 -29.42 27.09
N ASP A 416 0.14 -28.95 28.32
CA ASP A 416 0.55 -29.63 29.56
C ASP A 416 -0.36 -30.80 29.92
N THR A 417 -1.63 -30.74 29.53
CA THR A 417 -2.62 -31.79 29.79
C THR A 417 -2.72 -32.80 28.66
N MET A 418 -2.40 -32.37 27.43
CA MET A 418 -2.61 -33.13 26.18
C MET A 418 -4.02 -33.73 26.06
N VAL A 419 -4.99 -33.14 26.76
CA VAL A 419 -6.38 -33.56 26.69
C VAL A 419 -6.92 -33.06 25.36
N PHE A 420 -7.32 -34.01 24.53
CA PHE A 420 -8.10 -33.76 23.35
C PHE A 420 -9.58 -33.87 23.74
N PRO A 421 -10.30 -32.76 23.99
CA PRO A 421 -11.72 -32.86 24.30
C PRO A 421 -12.47 -33.38 23.08
N LEU A 422 -12.67 -34.70 23.02
CA LEU A 422 -13.75 -35.30 22.25
C LEU A 422 -15.04 -34.78 22.90
N ILE A 423 -15.78 -33.93 22.18
CA ILE A 423 -17.04 -33.42 22.72
C ILE A 423 -18.04 -34.56 22.83
N ALA A 424 -18.60 -34.70 24.03
CA ALA A 424 -19.85 -35.40 24.24
C ALA A 424 -20.92 -34.81 23.30
N GLY A 425 -21.32 -35.57 22.27
CA GLY A 425 -22.27 -35.12 21.24
C GLY A 425 -21.65 -34.71 19.89
N GLY A 426 -20.34 -34.85 19.69
CA GLY A 426 -19.71 -34.83 18.36
C GLY A 426 -19.37 -33.45 17.74
N LEU A 427 -19.75 -32.33 18.37
CA LEU A 427 -19.42 -30.97 17.89
C LEU A 427 -18.17 -30.46 18.59
N ARG A 428 -17.06 -30.17 17.88
CA ARG A 428 -15.82 -29.64 18.51
C ARG A 428 -15.92 -28.14 18.80
N PRO A 429 -15.34 -27.62 19.89
CA PRO A 429 -15.29 -26.18 20.14
C PRO A 429 -14.28 -25.53 19.19
N ASP A 430 -14.48 -24.24 18.93
CA ASP A 430 -13.53 -23.45 18.14
C ASP A 430 -12.16 -23.42 18.82
N HIS A 431 -11.10 -23.62 18.03
CA HIS A 431 -9.74 -23.54 18.52
C HIS A 431 -9.34 -22.11 18.89
N ILE A 432 -8.19 -21.96 19.57
CA ILE A 432 -7.66 -20.64 19.94
C ILE A 432 -7.47 -19.75 18.69
N PRO A 433 -7.61 -18.42 18.81
CA PRO A 433 -7.42 -17.48 17.70
C PRO A 433 -6.09 -17.66 16.98
N ILE A 434 -6.12 -17.60 15.65
CA ILE A 434 -4.93 -17.67 14.79
C ILE A 434 -4.91 -16.44 13.87
N VAL A 435 -3.82 -15.69 13.93
CA VAL A 435 -3.57 -14.52 13.06
C VAL A 435 -2.38 -14.83 12.15
N ALA A 436 -2.55 -14.73 10.84
CA ALA A 436 -1.47 -14.93 9.86
C ALA A 436 -1.10 -13.59 9.19
N CYS A 437 0.19 -13.25 9.17
CA CYS A 437 0.68 -11.97 8.64
C CYS A 437 1.29 -12.05 7.25
N ASN A 438 1.45 -13.24 6.68
CA ASN A 438 1.93 -13.41 5.31
C ASN A 438 1.28 -14.67 4.75
N VAL A 439 0.66 -14.56 3.58
CA VAL A 439 -0.03 -15.69 2.93
C VAL A 439 0.53 -16.01 1.55
N ASP A 440 1.67 -15.43 1.20
CA ASP A 440 2.30 -15.65 -0.10
C ASP A 440 2.75 -17.11 -0.24
N LEU A 441 2.26 -17.78 -1.28
CA LEU A 441 2.69 -19.13 -1.64
C LEU A 441 4.15 -19.17 -2.06
N VAL A 442 4.56 -18.17 -2.85
CA VAL A 442 5.92 -18.04 -3.34
C VAL A 442 6.36 -16.59 -3.32
N TRP A 443 7.68 -16.39 -3.30
CA TRP A 443 8.33 -15.09 -3.36
C TRP A 443 9.67 -15.19 -4.09
N MET A 444 10.21 -14.04 -4.52
CA MET A 444 11.49 -13.99 -5.22
C MET A 444 12.67 -13.76 -4.30
N ALA A 445 13.52 -14.78 -4.20
CA ALA A 445 14.57 -14.82 -3.18
C ALA A 445 15.91 -14.22 -3.59
N ASP A 446 16.61 -14.74 -4.61
CA ASP A 446 17.99 -14.34 -4.95
C ASP A 446 18.25 -14.38 -6.45
N VAL A 447 19.25 -13.62 -6.93
CA VAL A 447 19.64 -13.56 -8.35
C VAL A 447 20.05 -14.92 -8.92
N ALA A 448 20.68 -15.77 -8.11
CA ALA A 448 21.05 -17.13 -8.52
C ALA A 448 19.82 -18.07 -8.62
N SER A 449 18.68 -17.64 -8.08
CA SER A 449 17.44 -18.40 -8.10
C SER A 449 16.56 -17.96 -9.26
N GLN A 450 16.56 -18.73 -10.35
CA GLN A 450 15.68 -18.47 -11.51
C GLN A 450 14.20 -18.79 -11.24
N LEU A 451 13.93 -19.62 -10.22
CA LEU A 451 12.57 -20.02 -9.82
C LEU A 451 12.14 -19.34 -8.52
N PRO A 452 10.85 -19.00 -8.34
CA PRO A 452 10.30 -18.56 -7.07
C PRO A 452 10.54 -19.57 -5.95
N ARG A 453 10.67 -19.08 -4.71
CA ARG A 453 10.85 -19.92 -3.51
C ARG A 453 9.56 -20.00 -2.72
N ILE A 454 9.35 -21.14 -2.07
CA ILE A 454 8.22 -21.37 -1.19
C ILE A 454 8.20 -20.31 -0.08
N GLY A 455 7.05 -19.67 0.09
CA GLY A 455 6.77 -18.68 1.13
C GLY A 455 5.92 -19.24 2.28
N HIS A 456 5.50 -18.34 3.16
CA HIS A 456 4.73 -18.70 4.36
C HIS A 456 3.36 -19.32 4.04
N GLY A 457 2.75 -18.97 2.91
CA GLY A 457 1.47 -19.52 2.47
C GLY A 457 1.49 -21.05 2.33
N VAL A 458 2.60 -21.63 1.86
CA VAL A 458 2.71 -23.10 1.76
C VAL A 458 2.78 -23.74 3.14
N PHE A 459 3.49 -23.12 4.10
CA PHE A 459 3.50 -23.60 5.49
C PHE A 459 2.09 -23.58 6.08
N ILE A 460 1.34 -22.50 5.86
CA ILE A 460 -0.07 -22.39 6.28
C ILE A 460 -0.93 -23.48 5.64
N HIS A 461 -0.75 -23.73 4.33
CA HIS A 461 -1.49 -24.76 3.61
C HIS A 461 -1.21 -26.17 4.13
N VAL A 462 0.04 -26.50 4.41
CA VAL A 462 0.42 -27.79 5.00
C VAL A 462 -0.19 -27.93 6.40
N LEU A 463 -0.10 -26.90 7.24
CA LEU A 463 -0.69 -26.92 8.58
C LEU A 463 -2.22 -27.10 8.55
N ASP A 464 -2.93 -26.37 7.68
CA ASP A 464 -4.38 -26.51 7.49
C ASP A 464 -4.77 -27.90 7.01
N THR A 465 -4.02 -28.44 6.03
CA THR A 465 -4.26 -29.78 5.49
C THR A 465 -4.08 -30.87 6.56
N LEU A 466 -3.01 -30.77 7.36
CA LEU A 466 -2.80 -31.72 8.46
C LEU A 466 -3.90 -31.62 9.51
N TYR A 467 -4.30 -30.42 9.88
CA TYR A 467 -5.40 -30.20 10.82
C TYR A 467 -6.73 -30.76 10.27
N GLU A 468 -7.03 -30.55 8.98
CA GLU A 468 -8.20 -31.12 8.31
C GLU A 468 -8.17 -32.65 8.33
N LYS A 469 -7.03 -33.28 8.01
CA LYS A 469 -6.93 -34.75 8.05
C LYS A 469 -7.09 -35.33 9.46
N LEU A 470 -6.68 -34.60 10.50
CA LEU A 470 -6.81 -35.05 11.88
C LEU A 470 -8.18 -34.76 12.49
N THR A 471 -8.93 -33.78 11.96
CA THR A 471 -10.14 -33.28 12.61
C THR A 471 -11.40 -33.33 11.76
N GLY A 472 -11.27 -33.49 10.45
CA GLY A 472 -12.34 -33.30 9.48
C GLY A 472 -12.76 -31.84 9.29
N GLN A 473 -12.04 -30.87 9.88
CA GLN A 473 -12.34 -29.45 9.80
C GLN A 473 -11.10 -28.67 9.40
N HIS A 474 -11.27 -27.62 8.60
CA HIS A 474 -10.18 -26.70 8.30
C HIS A 474 -9.94 -25.69 9.43
N LEU A 475 -8.72 -25.15 9.52
CA LEU A 475 -8.35 -24.07 10.44
C LEU A 475 -9.12 -22.79 10.17
N LYS A 476 -9.59 -22.14 11.23
CA LYS A 476 -10.26 -20.83 11.16
C LYS A 476 -9.27 -19.73 11.52
N PHE A 477 -8.96 -18.86 10.57
CA PHE A 477 -8.10 -17.70 10.83
C PHE A 477 -8.97 -16.56 11.37
N THR A 478 -8.62 -16.04 12.55
CA THR A 478 -9.28 -14.88 13.15
C THR A 478 -8.98 -13.62 12.35
N ALA A 479 -7.76 -13.51 11.84
CA ALA A 479 -7.38 -12.47 10.89
C ALA A 479 -6.26 -12.94 9.96
N THR A 480 -6.28 -12.37 8.76
CA THR A 480 -5.18 -12.47 7.81
C THR A 480 -4.72 -11.05 7.49
N LEU A 481 -3.42 -10.83 7.56
CA LEU A 481 -2.76 -9.54 7.34
C LEU A 481 -1.68 -9.71 6.25
N GLY A 482 -1.17 -8.60 5.75
CA GLY A 482 -0.30 -8.58 4.58
C GLY A 482 -1.07 -8.66 3.27
N LYS A 483 -0.38 -8.46 2.15
CA LYS A 483 -0.96 -8.61 0.81
C LYS A 483 -1.46 -10.07 0.64
N PRO A 484 -2.59 -10.33 -0.03
CA PRO A 484 -3.44 -9.41 -0.81
C PRO A 484 -4.59 -8.74 0.00
N THR A 485 -4.53 -8.69 1.34
CA THR A 485 -5.68 -8.20 2.13
C THR A 485 -5.95 -6.71 1.92
N GLU A 486 -7.22 -6.28 1.78
CA GLU A 486 -7.54 -4.87 1.52
C GLU A 486 -7.11 -3.95 2.67
N VAL A 487 -7.06 -4.46 3.91
CA VAL A 487 -6.59 -3.70 5.09
C VAL A 487 -5.13 -3.24 4.94
N SER A 488 -4.29 -4.02 4.24
CA SER A 488 -2.89 -3.65 3.98
C SER A 488 -2.80 -2.44 3.05
N TYR A 489 -3.69 -2.38 2.05
CA TYR A 489 -3.78 -1.25 1.12
C TYR A 489 -4.48 -0.04 1.74
N LEU A 490 -5.44 -0.24 2.64
CA LEU A 490 -6.03 0.83 3.43
C LEU A 490 -4.97 1.50 4.33
N HIS A 491 -4.09 0.72 4.96
CA HIS A 491 -2.98 1.25 5.74
C HIS A 491 -1.97 1.98 4.82
N ALA A 492 -1.61 1.40 3.67
CA ALA A 492 -0.72 2.07 2.70
C ALA A 492 -1.31 3.39 2.19
N ALA A 493 -2.61 3.41 1.88
CA ALA A 493 -3.36 4.61 1.50
C ALA A 493 -3.32 5.67 2.60
N HIS A 494 -3.54 5.27 3.86
CA HIS A 494 -3.49 6.18 4.99
C HIS A 494 -2.10 6.81 5.15
N ARG A 495 -1.05 6.00 5.04
CA ARG A 495 0.33 6.50 5.09
C ARG A 495 0.65 7.44 3.93
N ILE A 496 0.17 7.16 2.72
CA ILE A 496 0.31 8.03 1.56
C ILE A 496 -0.35 9.40 1.79
N GLN A 497 -1.57 9.46 2.34
CA GLN A 497 -2.22 10.75 2.63
C GLN A 497 -1.40 11.58 3.63
N ARG A 498 -0.82 10.93 4.63
CA ARG A 498 0.04 11.60 5.62
C ARG A 498 1.32 12.13 4.99
N LEU A 499 1.96 11.34 4.13
CA LEU A 499 3.13 11.78 3.37
C LEU A 499 2.77 12.95 2.46
N ALA A 500 1.65 12.89 1.74
CA ALA A 500 1.16 13.98 0.89
C ALA A 500 0.99 15.28 1.70
N LYS A 501 0.31 15.21 2.85
CA LYS A 501 0.14 16.36 3.75
C LYS A 501 1.48 16.90 4.28
N ALA A 502 2.41 16.03 4.68
CA ALA A 502 3.75 16.44 5.12
C ALA A 502 4.56 17.10 3.99
N MET A 503 4.34 16.67 2.74
CA MET A 503 4.92 17.23 1.54
C MET A 503 4.18 18.50 1.05
N LYS A 504 3.13 18.95 1.76
CA LYS A 504 2.26 20.08 1.37
C LYS A 504 1.59 19.87 0.01
N LEU A 505 1.24 18.62 -0.29
CA LEU A 505 0.43 18.24 -1.43
C LEU A 505 -1.04 18.10 -0.99
N GLY A 506 -1.93 18.15 -1.97
CA GLY A 506 -3.33 17.82 -1.74
C GLY A 506 -3.59 16.36 -1.43
N ASP A 507 -4.87 16.06 -1.26
CA ASP A 507 -5.38 14.71 -1.09
C ASP A 507 -5.06 13.82 -2.31
N VAL A 508 -4.53 12.62 -2.04
CA VAL A 508 -4.16 11.65 -3.06
C VAL A 508 -5.37 10.80 -3.44
N LYS A 509 -5.88 10.95 -4.67
CA LYS A 509 -7.06 10.21 -5.14
C LYS A 509 -6.72 8.90 -5.85
N TYR A 510 -5.58 8.85 -6.53
CA TYR A 510 -5.11 7.67 -7.27
C TYR A 510 -3.91 7.03 -6.59
N LEU A 511 -3.99 5.72 -6.39
CA LEU A 511 -2.90 4.90 -5.92
C LEU A 511 -2.43 3.97 -7.04
N TYR A 512 -1.13 3.93 -7.27
CA TYR A 512 -0.48 3.00 -8.18
C TYR A 512 0.30 1.97 -7.39
N VAL A 513 -0.09 0.71 -7.49
CA VAL A 513 0.57 -0.42 -6.83
C VAL A 513 1.45 -1.13 -7.85
N ILE A 514 2.76 -1.12 -7.62
CA ILE A 514 3.73 -1.83 -8.46
C ILE A 514 4.22 -3.06 -7.70
N GLY A 515 4.04 -4.24 -8.28
CA GLY A 515 4.40 -5.51 -7.67
C GLY A 515 4.74 -6.58 -8.69
N ASP A 516 5.35 -7.68 -8.26
CA ASP A 516 5.80 -8.78 -9.11
C ASP A 516 4.92 -10.02 -9.02
N ASN A 517 4.03 -10.09 -8.02
CA ASN A 517 3.24 -11.28 -7.71
C ASN A 517 1.75 -11.06 -7.98
N PRO A 518 1.17 -11.75 -8.99
CA PRO A 518 -0.25 -11.62 -9.33
C PRO A 518 -1.19 -11.98 -8.17
N MET A 519 -0.81 -12.97 -7.35
CA MET A 519 -1.64 -13.47 -6.25
C MET A 519 -1.49 -12.68 -4.94
N SER A 520 -0.60 -11.67 -4.93
CA SER A 520 -0.33 -10.83 -3.77
C SER A 520 -0.57 -9.37 -4.10
N ASP A 521 0.29 -8.78 -4.95
CA ASP A 521 0.26 -7.35 -5.26
C ASP A 521 -0.92 -6.97 -6.14
N VAL A 522 -1.11 -7.70 -7.24
CA VAL A 522 -2.16 -7.42 -8.21
C VAL A 522 -3.52 -7.73 -7.60
N LEU A 523 -3.70 -8.95 -7.07
CA LEU A 523 -4.95 -9.34 -6.42
C LEU A 523 -5.32 -8.35 -5.31
N GLY A 524 -4.37 -7.97 -4.45
CA GLY A 524 -4.65 -7.05 -3.35
C GLY A 524 -5.02 -5.65 -3.81
N ALA A 525 -4.31 -5.10 -4.79
CA ALA A 525 -4.65 -3.81 -5.40
C ALA A 525 -6.04 -3.84 -6.07
N ARG A 526 -6.39 -4.95 -6.73
CA ARG A 526 -7.67 -5.11 -7.44
C ARG A 526 -8.84 -5.31 -6.47
N LEU A 527 -8.64 -6.05 -5.38
CA LEU A 527 -9.60 -6.16 -4.28
C LEU A 527 -9.84 -4.81 -3.62
N PHE A 528 -8.77 -4.05 -3.35
CA PHE A 528 -8.91 -2.71 -2.79
C PHE A 528 -9.61 -1.73 -3.75
N ASP A 529 -9.26 -1.73 -5.04
CA ASP A 529 -9.97 -0.93 -6.06
C ASP A 529 -11.46 -1.29 -6.13
N ARG A 530 -11.79 -2.58 -6.04
CA ARG A 530 -13.19 -3.02 -5.95
C ARG A 530 -13.88 -2.47 -4.70
N TYR A 531 -13.23 -2.55 -3.54
CA TYR A 531 -13.75 -1.96 -2.30
C TYR A 531 -14.03 -0.46 -2.44
N LEU A 532 -13.10 0.29 -3.04
CA LEU A 532 -13.27 1.73 -3.29
C LEU A 532 -14.45 2.03 -4.23
N ARG A 533 -14.60 1.25 -5.31
CA ARG A 533 -15.72 1.41 -6.25
C ARG A 533 -17.09 1.09 -5.67
N HIS A 534 -17.14 0.29 -4.60
CA HIS A 534 -18.36 0.04 -3.81
C HIS A 534 -18.55 1.06 -2.68
N GLY A 535 -17.97 2.26 -2.83
CA GLY A 535 -18.14 3.38 -1.92
C GLY A 535 -17.13 3.42 -0.77
N GLY A 536 -16.26 2.40 -0.62
CA GLY A 536 -15.21 2.41 0.39
C GLY A 536 -15.70 2.47 1.84
N VAL A 537 -16.91 1.95 2.10
CA VAL A 537 -17.59 1.96 3.41
C VAL A 537 -17.98 0.55 3.87
N GLY A 538 -18.31 0.42 5.15
CA GLY A 538 -18.82 -0.79 5.78
C GLY A 538 -17.73 -1.67 6.39
N ARG A 539 -16.89 -2.29 5.55
CA ARG A 539 -16.00 -3.37 6.00
C ARG A 539 -14.95 -2.92 7.02
N PHE A 540 -14.41 -1.72 6.86
CA PHE A 540 -13.29 -1.24 7.68
C PHE A 540 -13.63 0.01 8.49
N ASP A 541 -14.90 0.42 8.57
CA ASP A 541 -15.29 1.71 9.19
C ASP A 541 -15.03 1.75 10.70
N HIS A 542 -15.06 0.58 11.34
CA HIS A 542 -14.77 0.42 12.77
C HIS A 542 -13.28 0.53 13.11
N LEU A 543 -12.38 0.51 12.11
CA LEU A 543 -10.94 0.60 12.34
C LEU A 543 -10.51 2.04 12.59
N ASP A 544 -9.83 2.28 13.71
CA ASP A 544 -9.09 3.52 13.90
C ASP A 544 -7.79 3.46 13.08
N LEU A 545 -7.73 4.26 11.99
CA LEU A 545 -6.56 4.26 11.11
C LEU A 545 -5.32 4.86 11.78
N GLU A 546 -5.49 5.71 12.80
CA GLU A 546 -4.37 6.25 13.54
C GLU A 546 -3.71 5.17 14.42
N ALA A 547 -4.46 4.10 14.79
CA ALA A 547 -3.92 2.98 15.55
C ALA A 547 -2.96 2.09 14.76
N PHE A 548 -2.87 2.27 13.42
CA PHE A 548 -1.80 1.64 12.63
C PHE A 548 -0.41 2.23 12.96
N GLU A 549 -0.37 3.44 13.49
CA GLU A 549 0.85 4.19 13.68
C GLU A 549 1.51 3.85 15.03
N GLY A 550 2.84 3.82 15.06
CA GLY A 550 3.58 3.76 16.32
C GLY A 550 3.51 5.09 17.07
N ASN A 551 3.80 5.07 18.38
CA ASN A 551 3.83 6.24 19.27
C ASN A 551 5.00 7.22 19.01
N ASP A 552 5.50 7.32 17.77
CA ASP A 552 6.66 8.13 17.38
C ASP A 552 6.31 9.64 17.22
N GLY A 553 5.50 10.18 18.15
CA GLY A 553 5.14 11.60 18.23
C GLY A 553 3.77 11.97 17.68
N GLU A 554 3.40 13.25 17.82
CA GLU A 554 2.17 13.78 17.24
C GLU A 554 2.26 13.79 15.71
N LYS A 555 1.25 13.17 15.12
CA LYS A 555 1.18 12.93 13.69
C LYS A 555 -0.07 13.63 13.14
N PRO A 556 0.00 14.32 11.98
CA PRO A 556 -1.12 15.09 11.48
C PRO A 556 -2.26 14.14 11.09
N ARG A 557 -3.45 14.35 11.67
CA ARG A 557 -4.66 13.63 11.27
C ARG A 557 -4.94 13.87 9.79
N VAL A 558 -5.27 12.80 9.08
CA VAL A 558 -5.66 12.84 7.67
C VAL A 558 -6.96 12.10 7.45
N ARG A 559 -7.69 12.51 6.40
CA ARG A 559 -8.83 11.74 5.92
C ARG A 559 -8.33 10.80 4.82
N THR A 560 -8.60 9.51 4.98
CA THR A 560 -8.24 8.50 3.96
C THR A 560 -9.48 7.90 3.32
N ARG A 561 -10.51 7.62 4.14
CA ARG A 561 -11.80 7.12 3.65
C ARG A 561 -12.52 8.20 2.86
N ASN A 562 -13.11 7.79 1.74
CA ASN A 562 -13.82 8.64 0.76
C ASN A 562 -12.92 9.68 0.08
N VAL A 563 -11.59 9.55 0.21
CA VAL A 563 -10.61 10.40 -0.48
C VAL A 563 -9.95 9.66 -1.62
N VAL A 564 -9.47 8.43 -1.36
CA VAL A 564 -8.93 7.57 -2.41
C VAL A 564 -10.08 7.07 -3.28
N GLU A 565 -10.00 7.32 -4.58
CA GLU A 565 -11.04 6.96 -5.54
C GLU A 565 -10.70 5.67 -6.29
N ARG A 566 -9.41 5.45 -6.56
CA ARG A 566 -8.94 4.35 -7.42
C ARG A 566 -7.63 3.77 -6.94
N CYS A 567 -7.51 2.46 -7.08
CA CYS A 567 -6.26 1.71 -6.91
C CYS A 567 -5.95 0.98 -8.21
N ILE A 568 -4.76 1.23 -8.78
CA ILE A 568 -4.37 0.78 -10.11
C ILE A 568 -3.16 -0.13 -9.97
N SER A 569 -3.27 -1.37 -10.42
CA SER A 569 -2.19 -2.35 -10.34
C SER A 569 -1.30 -2.34 -11.59
N ILE A 570 0.00 -2.37 -11.36
CA ILE A 570 1.02 -2.55 -12.39
C ILE A 570 1.86 -3.77 -12.00
N LEU A 571 1.83 -4.79 -12.86
CA LEU A 571 2.64 -5.98 -12.70
C LEU A 571 3.99 -5.77 -13.36
N VAL A 572 5.09 -6.05 -12.66
CA VAL A 572 6.43 -6.09 -13.26
C VAL A 572 6.92 -7.51 -13.49
N GLU A 573 7.69 -7.71 -14.56
CA GLU A 573 8.16 -9.03 -15.00
C GLU A 573 9.54 -9.41 -14.44
N THR A 574 10.05 -8.65 -13.47
CA THR A 574 11.36 -8.87 -12.85
C THR A 574 11.35 -9.92 -11.74
N GLY A 575 10.17 -10.45 -11.37
CA GLY A 575 10.00 -11.28 -10.18
C GLY A 575 9.20 -12.58 -10.35
N VAL A 576 8.18 -12.80 -9.51
CA VAL A 576 7.40 -14.05 -9.43
C VAL A 576 6.69 -14.33 -10.76
N HIS A 577 6.11 -13.29 -11.36
CA HIS A 577 5.43 -13.42 -12.64
C HIS A 577 6.41 -13.76 -13.77
N GLN A 578 6.08 -14.82 -14.50
CA GLN A 578 6.68 -15.18 -15.78
C GLN A 578 5.54 -15.63 -16.70
N GLU A 579 5.58 -15.21 -17.97
CA GLU A 579 4.51 -15.39 -18.96
C GLU A 579 4.04 -16.86 -19.13
N HIS A 580 4.87 -17.82 -18.74
CA HIS A 580 4.60 -19.26 -18.87
C HIS A 580 4.57 -20.03 -17.54
N VAL A 581 4.61 -19.34 -16.40
CA VAL A 581 4.55 -19.97 -15.07
C VAL A 581 3.18 -19.73 -14.45
N HIS A 582 2.36 -20.80 -14.43
CA HIS A 582 1.07 -20.80 -13.76
C HIS A 582 1.15 -21.57 -12.45
N MET A 583 0.80 -20.90 -11.35
CA MET A 583 0.59 -21.56 -10.06
C MET A 583 -0.86 -22.02 -9.95
N ASN A 584 -1.05 -23.30 -9.65
CA ASN A 584 -2.38 -23.85 -9.43
C ASN A 584 -2.80 -23.68 -7.97
N GLY A 585 -4.00 -23.15 -7.76
CA GLY A 585 -4.63 -23.03 -6.46
C GLY A 585 -4.20 -21.80 -5.65
N VAL A 586 -4.95 -21.57 -4.58
CA VAL A 586 -4.71 -20.50 -3.61
C VAL A 586 -4.74 -21.10 -2.21
N VAL A 587 -4.06 -20.46 -1.25
CA VAL A 587 -4.19 -20.87 0.15
C VAL A 587 -5.58 -20.50 0.68
N LYS A 588 -6.08 -21.26 1.65
CA LYS A 588 -7.41 -21.06 2.23
C LYS A 588 -7.68 -19.62 2.67
N PRO A 589 -6.76 -18.89 3.33
CA PRO A 589 -6.97 -17.48 3.64
C PRO A 589 -7.26 -16.60 2.41
N ILE A 590 -6.60 -16.87 1.27
CA ILE A 590 -6.85 -16.14 0.02
C ILE A 590 -8.18 -16.58 -0.60
N SER A 591 -8.49 -17.88 -0.60
CA SER A 591 -9.80 -18.39 -1.07
C SER A 591 -10.94 -17.66 -0.35
N ALA A 592 -10.87 -17.60 0.99
CA ALA A 592 -11.90 -16.96 1.80
C ALA A 592 -12.15 -15.47 1.47
N LEU A 593 -11.15 -14.76 0.89
CA LEU A 593 -11.32 -13.37 0.45
C LEU A 593 -12.16 -13.26 -0.84
N ILE A 594 -12.16 -14.30 -1.68
CA ILE A 594 -12.75 -14.28 -3.03
C ILE A 594 -13.88 -15.32 -3.22
N ASP A 595 -14.13 -16.18 -2.25
CA ASP A 595 -15.12 -17.29 -2.35
C ASP A 595 -16.54 -16.80 -2.62
N ASN A 596 -16.89 -15.59 -2.17
CA ASN A 596 -18.20 -14.97 -2.41
C ASN A 596 -18.35 -14.36 -3.81
N LEU A 597 -17.29 -14.39 -4.64
CA LEU A 597 -17.27 -13.81 -5.98
C LEU A 597 -17.49 -14.90 -7.05
N SER A 598 -18.10 -14.51 -8.17
CA SER A 598 -18.23 -15.39 -9.32
C SER A 598 -16.86 -15.72 -9.94
N LYS A 599 -16.74 -16.85 -10.64
CA LYS A 599 -15.49 -17.21 -11.34
C LYS A 599 -14.99 -16.13 -12.30
N GLY A 600 -15.92 -15.43 -12.98
CA GLY A 600 -15.59 -14.32 -13.86
C GLY A 600 -15.00 -13.12 -13.10
N GLU A 601 -15.57 -12.77 -11.94
CA GLU A 601 -15.02 -11.73 -11.07
C GLU A 601 -13.64 -12.11 -10.53
N GLN A 602 -13.45 -13.37 -10.10
CA GLN A 602 -12.14 -13.86 -9.65
C GLN A 602 -11.08 -13.75 -10.75
N LEU A 603 -11.43 -14.10 -12.00
CA LEU A 603 -10.51 -13.98 -13.13
C LEU A 603 -10.12 -12.51 -13.40
N LEU A 604 -11.06 -11.57 -13.30
CA LEU A 604 -10.82 -10.13 -13.48
C LEU A 604 -9.97 -9.52 -12.36
N LEU A 605 -9.96 -10.13 -11.16
CA LEU A 605 -9.11 -9.70 -10.06
C LEU A 605 -7.65 -10.12 -10.24
N ASN A 606 -7.40 -11.21 -10.97
CA ASN A 606 -6.05 -11.66 -11.29
C ASN A 606 -5.40 -10.91 -12.46
N GLN A 607 -6.17 -10.09 -13.20
CA GLN A 607 -5.66 -9.28 -14.30
C GLN A 607 -5.16 -7.92 -13.78
N PRO A 608 -3.88 -7.57 -14.00
CA PRO A 608 -3.37 -6.25 -13.66
C PRO A 608 -3.93 -5.19 -14.61
N ASN A 609 -3.89 -3.91 -14.20
CA ASN A 609 -4.27 -2.82 -15.10
C ASN A 609 -3.20 -2.57 -16.17
N PHE A 610 -1.94 -2.77 -15.83
CA PHE A 610 -0.80 -2.66 -16.73
C PHE A 610 0.22 -3.76 -16.43
N VAL A 611 0.97 -4.16 -17.46
CA VAL A 611 2.14 -5.04 -17.34
C VAL A 611 3.33 -4.29 -17.91
N GLU A 612 4.43 -4.26 -17.18
CA GLU A 612 5.63 -3.52 -17.54
C GLU A 612 6.87 -4.36 -17.26
N TYR A 613 7.94 -4.16 -18.02
CA TYR A 613 9.12 -5.00 -17.91
C TYR A 613 9.84 -4.84 -16.56
N ASP A 614 10.01 -3.60 -16.08
CA ASP A 614 10.74 -3.28 -14.85
C ASP A 614 10.11 -2.08 -14.12
N LEU A 615 10.64 -1.75 -12.93
CA LEU A 615 10.17 -0.61 -12.14
C LEU A 615 10.29 0.73 -12.89
N HIS A 616 11.34 0.91 -13.68
CA HIS A 616 11.55 2.16 -14.40
C HIS A 616 10.46 2.36 -15.48
N ALA A 617 10.13 1.31 -16.23
CA ALA A 617 9.03 1.31 -17.20
C ALA A 617 7.68 1.57 -16.50
N ALA A 618 7.42 0.88 -15.38
CA ALA A 618 6.22 1.09 -14.56
C ALA A 618 6.07 2.55 -14.11
N ILE A 619 7.12 3.16 -13.54
CA ILE A 619 7.09 4.56 -13.14
C ILE A 619 6.85 5.46 -14.36
N ARG A 620 7.52 5.24 -15.50
CA ARG A 620 7.28 6.04 -16.71
C ARG A 620 5.84 5.95 -17.21
N THR A 621 5.21 4.78 -17.11
CA THR A 621 3.80 4.61 -17.48
C THR A 621 2.87 5.39 -16.56
N ILE A 622 3.12 5.37 -15.24
CA ILE A 622 2.41 6.23 -14.28
C ILE A 622 2.59 7.70 -14.66
N LEU A 623 3.84 8.14 -14.84
CA LEU A 623 4.15 9.55 -15.11
C LEU A 623 3.50 10.04 -16.41
N ARG A 624 3.54 9.24 -17.48
CA ARG A 624 2.83 9.56 -18.73
C ARG A 624 1.33 9.67 -18.53
N ARG A 625 0.73 8.72 -17.81
CA ARG A 625 -0.71 8.66 -17.53
C ARG A 625 -1.18 9.85 -16.71
N GLU A 626 -0.39 10.24 -15.71
CA GLU A 626 -0.66 11.39 -14.85
C GLU A 626 -0.21 12.72 -15.51
N CYS A 627 0.45 12.66 -16.67
CA CYS A 627 1.10 13.78 -17.34
C CYS A 627 2.06 14.56 -16.42
N TYR A 628 2.76 13.81 -15.56
CA TYR A 628 3.67 14.33 -14.56
C TYR A 628 5.12 14.32 -15.06
N ARG A 629 5.69 15.52 -15.20
CA ARG A 629 7.05 15.84 -15.69
C ARG A 629 7.28 15.58 -17.18
#